data_AF-U2RAK5-F1
#
_entry.id   AF-U2RAK5-F1
#
_cell.length_a   1.000
_cell.length_b   1.000
_cell.length_c   1.000
_cell.angle_alpha   90.00
_cell.angle_beta   90.00
_cell.angle_gamma   90.00
#
_symmetry.space_group_name_H-M   'P 1'
#
loop_
_entity.id
_entity.type
_entity.pdbx_description
1 polymer ?
#
loop_
_entity_poly.entity_id
_entity_poly.type
_entity_poly.pdbx_seq_one_letter_code
_entity_poly.pdbx_strand_id
1 'polypeptide(L)'
;MVAAFWSGFYFGESQLKADTAPVQTASCPDTDSKKSSTEEKKNISGTDSVESMNHLSEEKYYVKVSGEYLSVYFSDTDRLYFETSLKVSNLPEYLRRDALEGIPFTSLENLYSFLENYSS
;
A
#
# COMPACT_ATOMS: atom_id res chain seq x y z
N MET A 1 45.36 -21.67 26.17
CA MET A 1 44.11 -21.31 26.86
C MET A 1 43.22 -20.59 25.86
N VAL A 2 42.01 -21.12 25.64
CA VAL A 2 40.80 -20.56 24.99
C VAL A 2 40.95 -19.98 23.56
N ALA A 3 40.69 -20.76 22.50
CA ALA A 3 39.39 -21.13 21.89
C ALA A 3 38.88 -20.07 20.89
N ALA A 4 39.05 -20.39 19.60
CA ALA A 4 38.44 -19.72 18.46
C ALA A 4 36.96 -20.11 18.35
N PHE A 5 36.08 -19.12 18.19
CA PHE A 5 34.67 -19.34 17.87
C PHE A 5 34.33 -18.63 16.56
N TRP A 6 34.51 -19.38 15.49
CA TRP A 6 33.88 -19.12 14.20
C TRP A 6 32.51 -19.79 14.24
N SER A 7 31.46 -19.02 14.49
CA SER A 7 30.10 -19.51 14.26
C SER A 7 29.76 -19.28 12.79
N GLY A 8 30.24 -20.19 11.93
CA GLY A 8 29.64 -20.40 10.62
C GLY A 8 28.27 -21.03 10.82
N PHE A 9 27.20 -20.33 10.46
CA PHE A 9 25.89 -20.96 10.32
C PHE A 9 25.73 -21.37 8.86
N TYR A 10 25.96 -22.67 8.63
CA TYR A 10 25.70 -23.38 7.39
C TYR A 10 24.51 -24.32 7.66
N PHE A 11 23.40 -24.12 6.95
CA PHE A 11 22.30 -25.09 6.84
C PHE A 11 21.66 -24.82 5.47
N GLY A 12 21.90 -25.62 4.41
CA GLY A 12 21.68 -27.07 4.33
C GLY A 12 20.21 -27.28 3.93
N GLU A 13 19.83 -27.04 2.67
CA GLU A 13 19.72 -28.02 1.57
C GLU A 13 18.72 -29.18 1.80
N SER A 14 17.77 -29.30 0.86
CA SER A 14 16.99 -30.49 0.46
C SER A 14 15.86 -30.99 1.40
N GLN A 15 14.57 -30.87 1.04
CA GLN A 15 13.78 -31.62 0.04
C GLN A 15 12.97 -32.80 0.62
N LEU A 16 11.68 -32.83 0.24
CA LEU A 16 10.75 -33.96 0.09
C LEU A 16 10.11 -34.69 1.31
N LYS A 17 8.80 -34.45 1.45
CA LYS A 17 7.62 -35.37 1.39
C LYS A 17 7.55 -36.71 2.17
N ALA A 18 6.31 -36.97 2.63
CA ALA A 18 5.68 -38.23 3.10
C ALA A 18 5.93 -38.52 4.60
N ASP A 19 5.02 -38.98 5.47
CA ASP A 19 3.69 -39.58 5.39
C ASP A 19 3.12 -39.68 6.84
N THR A 20 1.79 -39.68 7.02
CA THR A 20 1.03 -40.27 8.15
C THR A 20 1.07 -39.68 9.60
N ALA A 21 -0.14 -39.38 10.13
CA ALA A 21 -0.51 -38.96 11.51
C ALA A 21 -0.57 -40.16 12.50
N PRO A 22 -1.04 -40.10 13.78
CA PRO A 22 -1.43 -38.98 14.69
C PRO A 22 -0.87 -39.11 16.15
N VAL A 23 -0.71 -38.02 16.93
CA VAL A 23 -0.85 -38.07 18.42
C VAL A 23 -1.29 -36.69 18.93
N GLN A 24 -2.38 -36.70 19.71
CA GLN A 24 -2.99 -35.58 20.40
C GLN A 24 -2.26 -35.29 21.72
N THR A 25 -2.13 -34.01 22.12
CA THR A 25 -2.16 -33.62 23.53
C THR A 25 -2.77 -32.23 23.64
N ALA A 26 -3.79 -32.16 24.49
CA ALA A 26 -4.71 -31.08 24.69
C ALA A 26 -4.10 -29.84 25.38
N SER A 27 -4.59 -28.66 25.03
CA SER A 27 -4.86 -27.59 26.00
C SER A 27 -5.68 -26.48 25.36
N CYS A 28 -6.97 -26.41 25.70
CA CYS A 28 -7.75 -25.19 25.59
C CYS A 28 -7.47 -24.36 26.85
N PRO A 29 -7.43 -23.03 26.74
CA PRO A 29 -8.45 -22.31 27.50
C PRO A 29 -9.16 -21.21 26.72
N ASP A 30 -10.50 -21.30 26.74
CA ASP A 30 -11.42 -20.19 26.57
C ASP A 30 -11.09 -19.05 27.55
N THR A 31 -11.18 -17.80 27.09
CA THR A 31 -11.45 -16.67 28.00
C THR A 31 -12.27 -15.62 27.27
N ASP A 32 -13.58 -15.66 27.54
CA ASP A 32 -14.53 -14.56 27.35
C ASP A 32 -14.12 -13.36 28.22
N SER A 33 -14.04 -12.17 27.63
CA SER A 33 -14.06 -10.91 28.37
C SER A 33 -14.60 -9.76 27.51
N LYS A 34 -15.91 -9.59 27.70
CA LYS A 34 -16.79 -8.45 27.38
C LYS A 34 -16.38 -7.17 28.10
N LYS A 35 -16.19 -6.02 27.39
CA LYS A 35 -16.60 -4.68 27.90
C LYS A 35 -16.56 -3.54 26.85
N SER A 36 -17.75 -2.97 26.60
CA SER A 36 -18.08 -1.51 26.49
C SER A 36 -17.47 -0.68 25.35
N SER A 37 -18.31 -0.02 24.54
CA SER A 37 -18.92 1.25 24.93
C SER A 37 -20.02 1.73 23.97
N THR A 38 -21.14 2.14 24.58
CA THR A 38 -22.14 3.09 24.07
C THR A 38 -21.51 4.49 24.03
N GLU A 39 -21.84 5.32 23.04
CA GLU A 39 -22.51 6.63 23.20
C GLU A 39 -22.39 7.54 21.95
N GLU A 40 -23.44 8.34 21.82
CA GLU A 40 -23.87 9.33 20.86
C GLU A 40 -22.88 10.48 20.58
N LYS A 41 -23.15 11.19 19.47
CA LYS A 41 -23.02 12.64 19.30
C LYS A 41 -21.70 13.17 18.72
N LYS A 42 -21.77 13.66 17.48
CA LYS A 42 -21.11 14.92 17.14
C LYS A 42 -22.02 15.79 16.28
N ASN A 43 -22.68 16.71 16.97
CA ASN A 43 -23.29 17.90 16.40
C ASN A 43 -22.22 18.71 15.65
N ILE A 44 -22.56 19.04 14.40
CA ILE A 44 -22.41 20.38 13.80
C ILE A 44 -22.23 21.51 14.83
N SER A 45 -21.06 22.15 14.84
CA SER A 45 -20.94 23.55 15.21
C SER A 45 -20.06 24.25 14.17
N GLY A 46 -20.65 25.17 13.43
CA GLY A 46 -19.91 26.11 12.61
C GLY A 46 -19.18 27.13 13.48
N THR A 47 -18.10 27.67 12.94
CA THR A 47 -17.64 29.03 13.21
C THR A 47 -16.68 29.43 12.10
N ASP A 48 -17.09 30.47 11.41
CA ASP A 48 -16.34 31.32 10.47
C ASP A 48 -14.95 31.65 11.02
N SER A 49 -13.89 31.22 10.35
CA SER A 49 -12.54 31.73 10.57
C SER A 49 -11.88 31.90 9.21
N VAL A 50 -11.74 33.17 8.82
CA VAL A 50 -11.03 33.66 7.64
C VAL A 50 -9.56 33.28 7.71
N GLU A 51 -9.23 32.06 7.30
CA GLU A 51 -7.87 31.70 6.92
C GLU A 51 -7.82 31.63 5.39
N SER A 52 -7.24 32.65 4.76
CA SER A 52 -6.68 32.50 3.41
C SER A 52 -5.55 31.47 3.47
N MET A 53 -5.91 30.19 3.47
CA MET A 53 -4.99 29.08 3.36
C MET A 53 -5.31 28.37 2.06
N ASN A 54 -4.56 28.73 1.03
CA ASN A 54 -3.93 27.80 0.10
C ASN A 54 -4.30 26.33 0.35
N HIS A 55 -5.48 25.90 -0.11
CA HIS A 55 -5.94 24.52 -0.06
C HIS A 55 -5.18 23.75 -1.14
N LEU A 56 -3.85 23.68 -0.99
CA LEU A 56 -3.05 22.67 -1.67
C LEU A 56 -3.43 21.39 -0.99
N SER A 57 -4.47 20.76 -1.51
CA SER A 57 -4.68 19.34 -1.31
C SER A 57 -3.34 18.69 -1.63
N GLU A 58 -2.65 18.23 -0.60
CA GLU A 58 -1.32 17.62 -0.71
C GLU A 58 -1.42 16.51 -1.76
N GLU A 59 -0.59 16.58 -2.78
CA GLU A 59 -0.53 15.56 -3.82
C GLU A 59 -0.07 14.27 -3.13
N LYS A 60 -0.98 13.31 -2.93
CA LYS A 60 -0.70 12.08 -2.16
C LYS A 60 -0.14 10.96 -3.03
N TYR A 61 -0.52 10.95 -4.29
CA TYR A 61 -0.16 9.91 -5.25
C TYR A 61 0.36 10.55 -6.51
N TYR A 62 1.18 9.82 -7.26
CA TYR A 62 1.46 10.19 -8.64
C TYR A 62 1.57 8.96 -9.52
N VAL A 63 1.33 9.15 -10.82
CA VAL A 63 1.41 8.09 -11.82
C VAL A 63 2.61 8.35 -12.73
N LYS A 64 3.44 7.34 -12.89
CA LYS A 64 4.66 7.42 -13.69
C LYS A 64 4.81 6.22 -14.63
N VAL A 65 5.46 6.46 -15.76
CA VAL A 65 5.85 5.41 -16.70
C VAL A 65 6.87 4.46 -16.05
N SER A 66 6.53 3.18 -16.03
CA SER A 66 7.40 2.08 -15.62
C SER A 66 7.45 1.05 -16.76
N GLY A 67 8.47 1.18 -17.62
CA GLY A 67 8.60 0.36 -18.82
C GLY A 67 7.50 0.65 -19.85
N GLU A 68 6.70 -0.36 -20.19
CA GLU A 68 5.58 -0.23 -21.14
C GLU A 68 4.25 0.12 -20.48
N TYR A 69 4.20 0.12 -19.14
CA TYR A 69 3.01 0.29 -18.33
C TYR A 69 3.11 1.50 -17.40
N LEU A 70 1.98 1.92 -16.84
CA LEU A 70 1.94 2.92 -15.79
C LEU A 70 2.02 2.26 -14.41
N SER A 71 2.66 2.94 -13.47
CA SER A 71 2.74 2.55 -12.07
C SER A 71 2.40 3.73 -11.18
N VAL A 72 1.72 3.46 -10.07
CA VAL A 72 1.30 4.47 -9.11
C VAL A 72 2.25 4.44 -7.92
N TYR A 73 2.68 5.61 -7.48
CA TYR A 73 3.60 5.79 -6.37
C TYR A 73 2.98 6.74 -5.34
N PHE A 74 3.45 6.66 -4.10
CA PHE A 74 3.17 7.66 -3.07
C PHE A 74 4.08 8.87 -3.27
N SER A 75 3.51 10.07 -3.29
CA SER A 75 4.29 11.30 -3.43
C SER A 75 5.21 11.55 -2.24
N ASP A 76 4.81 11.15 -1.02
CA ASP A 76 5.60 11.39 0.20
C ASP A 76 6.91 10.59 0.25
N THR A 77 6.89 9.35 -0.22
CA THR A 77 7.99 8.40 -0.01
C THR A 77 8.59 7.85 -1.30
N ASP A 78 8.04 8.24 -2.46
CA ASP A 78 8.40 7.72 -3.78
C ASP A 78 8.27 6.18 -3.86
N ARG A 79 7.48 5.58 -2.96
CA ARG A 79 7.30 4.13 -2.90
C ARG A 79 6.20 3.73 -3.85
N LEU A 80 6.43 2.63 -4.57
CA LEU A 80 5.41 2.00 -5.40
C LEU A 80 4.18 1.66 -4.55
N TYR A 81 3.03 2.20 -4.93
CA TYR A 81 1.75 1.90 -4.33
C TYR A 81 1.13 0.67 -5.00
N PHE A 82 0.96 0.70 -6.33
CA PHE A 82 0.58 -0.47 -7.14
C PHE A 82 0.98 -0.32 -8.61
N GLU A 83 1.17 -1.45 -9.28
CA GLU A 83 1.38 -1.51 -10.73
C GLU A 83 0.05 -1.58 -11.47
N THR A 84 -0.07 -0.85 -12.57
CA THR A 84 -1.27 -0.87 -13.40
C THR A 84 -1.03 -1.68 -14.67
N SER A 85 -2.07 -2.31 -15.20
CA SER A 85 -2.03 -2.96 -16.51
C SER A 85 -2.19 -1.97 -17.68
N LEU A 86 -2.22 -0.65 -17.39
CA LEU A 86 -2.45 0.39 -18.36
C LEU A 86 -1.16 0.69 -19.14
N LYS A 87 -1.19 0.43 -20.46
CA LYS A 87 -0.04 0.69 -21.32
C LYS A 87 0.13 2.18 -21.59
N VAL A 88 1.38 2.64 -21.64
CA VAL A 88 1.72 4.04 -21.97
C VAL A 88 1.19 4.43 -23.37
N SER A 89 1.11 3.48 -24.29
CA SER A 89 0.58 3.68 -25.64
C SER A 89 -0.93 3.96 -25.69
N ASN A 90 -1.69 3.60 -24.64
CA ASN A 90 -3.12 3.92 -24.55
C ASN A 90 -3.35 5.37 -24.12
N LEU A 91 -2.33 6.05 -23.59
CA LEU A 91 -2.43 7.46 -23.22
C LEU A 91 -2.16 8.38 -24.42
N PRO A 92 -2.87 9.51 -24.50
CA PRO A 92 -2.57 10.55 -25.47
C PRO A 92 -1.17 11.14 -25.25
N GLU A 93 -0.58 11.70 -26.30
CA GLU A 93 0.81 12.19 -26.30
C GLU A 93 1.14 13.17 -25.17
N TYR A 94 0.20 14.05 -24.80
CA TYR A 94 0.43 15.02 -23.72
C TYR A 94 0.56 14.31 -22.37
N LEU A 95 -0.37 13.39 -22.04
CA LEU A 95 -0.29 12.61 -20.80
C LEU A 95 0.91 11.69 -20.76
N ARG A 96 1.40 11.21 -21.90
CA ARG A 96 2.63 10.43 -21.94
C ARG A 96 3.84 11.25 -21.50
N ARG A 97 3.90 12.54 -21.85
CA ARG A 97 4.95 13.45 -21.38
C ARG A 97 4.81 13.69 -19.89
N ASP A 98 3.60 13.99 -19.43
CA ASP A 98 3.34 14.24 -18.02
C ASP A 98 3.62 12.98 -17.17
N ALA A 99 3.31 11.78 -17.67
CA ALA A 99 3.60 10.52 -17.00
C ALA A 99 5.10 10.16 -16.97
N LEU A 100 5.95 10.78 -17.79
CA LEU A 100 7.41 10.64 -17.66
C LEU A 100 7.93 11.42 -16.45
N GLU A 101 7.38 12.61 -16.22
CA GLU A 101 7.70 13.45 -15.07
C GLU A 101 7.01 12.93 -13.79
N GLY A 102 5.79 12.43 -13.93
CA GLY A 102 4.92 11.95 -12.86
C GLY A 102 3.69 12.84 -12.75
N ILE A 103 2.50 12.29 -13.03
CA ILE A 103 1.23 13.02 -12.93
C ILE A 103 0.75 12.96 -11.47
N PRO A 104 0.70 14.07 -10.73
CA PRO A 104 0.28 14.07 -9.33
C PRO A 104 -1.26 14.01 -9.19
N PHE A 105 -1.71 13.37 -8.12
CA PHE A 105 -3.10 13.20 -7.74
C PHE A 105 -3.26 13.42 -6.24
N THR A 106 -4.32 14.13 -5.87
CA THR A 106 -4.59 14.53 -4.49
C THR A 106 -5.51 13.54 -3.76
N SER A 107 -6.30 12.77 -4.52
CA SER A 107 -7.25 11.77 -4.04
C SER A 107 -7.20 10.49 -4.87
N LEU A 108 -7.46 9.35 -4.24
CA LEU A 108 -7.59 8.04 -4.90
C LEU A 108 -8.72 8.03 -5.94
N GLU A 109 -9.82 8.75 -5.69
CA GLU A 109 -10.94 8.85 -6.63
C GLU A 109 -10.49 9.41 -7.98
N ASN A 110 -9.82 10.56 -8.00
CA ASN A 110 -9.28 11.16 -9.22
C ASN A 110 -8.29 10.22 -9.94
N LEU A 111 -7.44 9.53 -9.17
CA LEU A 111 -6.51 8.55 -9.71
C LEU A 111 -7.25 7.39 -10.39
N TYR A 112 -8.23 6.78 -9.73
CA TYR A 112 -8.96 5.65 -10.29
C TYR A 112 -9.83 6.06 -11.48
N SER A 113 -10.50 7.23 -11.42
CA SER A 113 -11.22 7.77 -12.58
C SER A 113 -10.29 8.01 -13.77
N PHE A 114 -9.07 8.50 -13.53
CA PHE A 114 -8.06 8.61 -14.57
C PHE A 114 -7.71 7.25 -15.18
N LEU A 115 -7.42 6.25 -14.35
CA LEU A 115 -7.06 4.92 -14.84
C LEU A 115 -8.21 4.25 -15.59
N GLU A 116 -9.45 4.38 -15.10
CA GLU A 116 -10.65 3.81 -15.73
C GLU A 116 -10.86 4.36 -17.16
N ASN A 117 -10.69 5.68 -17.34
CA ASN A 117 -10.84 6.33 -18.64
C ASN A 117 -9.90 5.79 -19.73
N TYR A 118 -8.77 5.19 -19.34
CA TYR A 118 -7.77 4.65 -20.27
C TYR A 118 -7.62 3.13 -20.20
N SER A 119 -8.26 2.45 -19.24
CA SER A 119 -8.21 1.00 -19.01
C SER A 119 -9.23 0.21 -19.84
N SER A 120 -9.52 0.64 -21.07
CA SER A 120 -10.45 -0.03 -22.00
C SER A 120 -9.90 -1.35 -22.58
#